data_AF-A0A951LDI3-F1
#
_entry.id   AF-A0A951LDI3-F1
#
_cell.length_a   1.000
_cell.length_b   1.000
_cell.length_c   1.000
_cell.angle_alpha   90.00
_cell.angle_beta   90.00
_cell.angle_gamma   90.00
#
_symmetry.space_group_name_H-M   'P 1'
#
loop_
_entity.id
_entity.type
_entity.pdbx_description
1 polymer ?
#
loop_
_entity_poly.entity_id
_entity_poly.type
_entity_poly.pdbx_seq_one_letter_code
_entity_poly.pdbx_strand_id
1 'polypeptide(L)' 'MANLSITEICFLVGFESVGSFSSRFRDCVGKSPTECRSDSAGAPPIPGCFVLMWTRPVWPEVSNPEGAPTAGAR' A
#
# COMPACT_ATOMS: atom_id res chain seq x y z
N MET A 1 -3.42 -3.12 10.48
CA MET A 1 -2.49 -3.20 11.63
C MET A 1 -1.30 -4.06 11.24
N ALA A 2 -0.26 -3.46 10.64
CA ALA A 2 1.02 -4.15 10.49
C ALA A 2 2.01 -3.40 11.37
N ASN A 3 2.27 -3.91 12.57
CA ASN A 3 3.27 -3.34 13.47
C ASN A 3 4.66 -3.90 13.13
N LEU A 4 5.13 -3.60 11.92
CA LEU A 4 6.48 -3.99 11.48
C LEU A 4 7.50 -3.04 12.09
N SER A 5 8.66 -3.52 12.50
CA SER A 5 9.80 -2.66 12.84
C SER A 5 10.35 -1.95 11.59
N ILE A 6 11.06 -0.83 11.78
CA ILE A 6 11.72 -0.11 10.67
C ILE A 6 12.72 -1.02 9.94
N THR A 7 13.37 -1.92 10.68
CA THR A 7 14.29 -2.92 10.14
C THR A 7 13.57 -3.91 9.22
N GLU A 8 12.41 -4.43 9.63
CA GLU A 8 11.62 -5.33 8.77
C GLU A 8 11.12 -4.60 7.51
N ILE A 9 10.65 -3.37 7.65
CA ILE A 9 10.22 -2.54 6.51
C ILE A 9 11.38 -2.35 5.52
N CYS A 10 12.57 -2.03 6.01
CA CYS A 10 13.78 -1.87 5.20
C CYS A 10 14.02 -3.08 4.29
N PHE A 11 14.01 -4.29 4.86
CA PHE A 11 14.25 -5.51 4.09
C PHE A 11 13.06 -5.88 3.19
N LEU A 12 11.82 -5.65 3.63
CA LEU A 12 10.62 -5.92 2.85
C LEU A 12 10.53 -5.10 1.56
N VAL A 13 11.01 -3.85 1.60
CA VAL A 13 11.03 -2.97 0.41
C VAL A 13 12.31 -3.11 -0.43
N GLY A 14 13.20 -4.05 -0.06
CA GLY A 14 14.34 -4.46 -0.88
C GLY A 14 15.67 -3.76 -0.60
N PHE A 15 15.83 -3.07 0.53
CA PHE A 15 17.14 -2.53 0.93
C PHE A 15 17.96 -3.57 1.69
N GLU A 16 19.28 -3.58 1.45
CA GLU A 16 20.22 -4.47 2.14
C GLU A 16 20.67 -3.93 3.52
N SER A 17 20.36 -2.67 3.85
CA SER A 17 20.72 -2.10 5.15
C SER A 17 19.81 -0.94 5.59
N VAL A 18 19.56 -0.87 6.90
CA VAL A 18 18.74 0.18 7.54
C VAL A 18 19.31 1.58 7.31
N GLY A 19 20.64 1.72 7.28
CA GLY A 19 21.30 3.01 7.04
C GLY A 19 21.05 3.56 5.63
N SER A 20 21.10 2.69 4.62
CA SER A 20 20.83 3.06 3.22
C SER A 20 19.37 3.42 3.00
N PHE A 21 18.46 2.61 3.56
CA PHE A 21 17.03 2.90 3.59
C PHE A 21 16.73 4.24 4.25
N SER A 22 17.25 4.47 5.46
CA SER A 22 16.96 5.67 6.25
C SER A 22 17.49 6.95 5.58
N SER A 23 18.66 6.89 4.93
CA SER A 23 19.19 8.03 4.18
C SER A 23 18.34 8.37 2.96
N ARG A 24 17.97 7.37 2.14
CA ARG A 24 17.10 7.58 0.97
C ARG A 24 15.70 8.02 1.35
N PHE A 25 15.14 7.44 2.41
CA PHE A 25 13.84 7.83 2.93
C PHE A 25 13.85 9.31 3.34
N ARG A 26 14.89 9.75 4.06
CA ARG A 26 14.97 11.15 4.51
C ARG A 26 15.20 12.12 3.36
N ASP A 27 15.93 11.73 2.32
CA ASP A 27 16.10 12.52 1.09
C ASP A 27 14.75 12.75 0.37
N CYS A 28 13.92 11.71 0.26
CA CYS A 28 12.61 11.80 -0.40
C CYS A 28 11.51 12.43 0.47
N VAL A 29 11.48 12.14 1.77
CA VAL A 29 10.36 12.47 2.69
C VAL A 29 10.68 13.68 3.58
N GLY A 30 11.96 14.04 3.72
CA GLY A 30 12.42 15.17 4.54
C GLY A 30 12.58 14.89 6.03
N LYS A 31 12.09 13.74 6.54
CA LYS A 31 12.19 13.32 7.96
C LYS A 31 12.62 11.86 8.08
N SER A 32 13.04 11.43 9.27
CA SER A 32 13.42 10.02 9.48
C SER A 32 12.20 9.07 9.44
N PRO A 33 12.40 7.77 9.17
CA PRO A 33 11.30 6.79 9.18
C PRO A 33 10.56 6.73 10.52
N THR A 34 11.29 6.85 11.63
CA THR A 34 10.73 6.81 12.98
C THR A 34 9.86 8.04 13.27
N GLU A 35 10.33 9.24 12.92
CA GLU A 35 9.53 10.48 13.06
C GLU A 35 8.28 10.43 12.17
N CYS A 36 8.41 9.91 10.95
CA CYS A 36 7.27 9.72 10.05
C CYS A 36 6.22 8.80 10.66
N ARG A 37 6.63 7.69 11.28
CA ARG A 37 5.72 6.77 11.96
C ARG A 37 5.01 7.44 13.15
N SER A 38 5.74 8.13 14.01
CA SER A 38 5.14 8.80 15.18
C SER A 38 4.09 9.83 14.78
N ASP A 39 4.36 10.59 13.72
CA ASP A 39 3.41 11.57 13.16
C ASP A 39 2.15 10.91 12.56
N SER A 40 2.33 9.77 11.87
CA SER A 40 1.22 9.04 11.27
C SER A 40 0.27 8.36 12.27
N ALA A 41 0.66 8.21 13.54
CA ALA A 41 -0.18 7.58 14.57
C ALA A 41 -1.47 8.36 14.88
N GLY A 42 -1.50 9.67 14.58
CA GLY A 42 -2.68 10.53 14.72
C GLY A 42 -3.37 10.89 13.39
N ALA A 43 -2.86 10.40 12.25
CA ALA A 43 -3.39 10.75 10.95
C ALA A 43 -4.73 10.04 10.68
N PRO A 44 -5.73 10.72 10.08
CA PRO A 44 -6.97 10.06 9.68
C PRO A 44 -6.70 9.01 8.60
N PRO A 45 -7.50 7.93 8.55
CA PRO A 45 -7.34 6.89 7.55
C PRO A 45 -7.56 7.44 6.13
N ILE A 46 -6.84 6.88 5.16
CA ILE A 46 -7.01 7.22 3.74
C ILE A 46 -8.42 6.79 3.30
N PRO A 47 -9.20 7.66 2.62
CA PRO A 47 -10.53 7.28 2.14
C PRO A 47 -10.48 6.09 1.17
N GLY A 48 -11.46 5.20 1.27
CA GLY A 48 -11.49 3.96 0.47
C GLY A 48 -11.47 4.18 -1.04
N CYS A 49 -12.06 5.27 -1.54
CA CYS A 49 -12.00 5.62 -2.96
C CYS A 49 -10.57 5.90 -3.43
N PHE A 50 -9.73 6.56 -2.62
CA PHE A 50 -8.33 6.81 -2.93
C PHE A 50 -7.51 5.51 -2.96
N VAL A 51 -7.77 4.61 -2.00
CA VAL A 51 -7.15 3.29 -1.99
C VAL A 51 -7.48 2.55 -3.29
N LEU A 52 -8.76 2.41 -3.63
CA LEU A 52 -9.22 1.72 -4.85
C LEU A 52 -8.66 2.31 -6.15
N MET A 53 -8.47 3.64 -6.22
CA MET A 53 -7.89 4.28 -7.40
C MET A 53 -6.39 3.96 -7.58
N TRP A 54 -5.64 3.79 -6.48
CA TRP A 54 -4.18 3.58 -6.53
C TRP A 54 -3.76 2.12 -6.41
N THR A 55 -4.50 1.31 -5.66
CA THR A 55 -4.32 -0.13 -5.64
C THR A 55 -5.12 -0.72 -6.79
N ARG A 56 -4.44 -1.23 -7.84
CA ARG A 56 -5.11 -2.00 -8.90
C ARG A 56 -5.79 -3.21 -8.26
N PRO A 57 -7.13 -3.31 -8.27
CA PRO A 57 -7.78 -4.52 -7.80
C PRO A 57 -7.38 -5.68 -8.74
N VAL A 58 -6.70 -6.67 -8.19
CA VAL A 58 -6.57 -7.97 -8.85
C VAL A 58 -7.93 -8.64 -8.68
N TRP A 59 -8.81 -8.47 -9.66
CA TRP A 59 -10.03 -9.25 -9.71
C TRP A 59 -9.61 -10.69 -10.03
N PRO A 60 -9.90 -11.68 -9.16
CA PRO A 60 -9.78 -13.06 -9.60
C PRO A 60 -10.68 -13.20 -10.83
N GLU A 61 -10.15 -13.81 -11.89
CA GLU A 61 -10.97 -14.17 -13.05
C GLU A 61 -12.09 -15.07 -12.52
N VAL A 62 -13.30 -14.53 -12.43
CA VAL A 62 -14.49 -15.34 -12.21
C VAL A 62 -14.68 -16.11 -13.50
N SER A 63 -14.12 -17.32 -13.55
CA SER A 63 -14.42 -18.29 -14.59
C SER A 63 -15.90 -18.62 -14.47
N ASN A 64 -16.73 -17.90 -15.25
CA ASN A 64 -18.17 -18.03 -15.32
C ASN A 64 -18.56 -19.49 -15.64
N PRO A 65 -19.07 -20.27 -14.69
CA PRO A 65 -19.75 -21.51 -15.02
C PRO A 65 -21.21 -21.15 -15.34
N GLU A 66 -21.62 -21.46 -16.56
CA GLU A 66 -23.01 -21.35 -17.08
C GLU A 66 -23.48 -19.99 -17.59
N GLY A 67 -24.03 -20.05 -18.81
CA GLY A 67 -24.60 -18.92 -19.52
C GLY A 67 -25.91 -18.45 -18.88
N ALA A 68 -26.02 -17.14 -18.71
CA ALA A 68 -27.28 -16.46 -18.46
C ALA A 68 -27.59 -15.53 -19.64
N PRO A 69 -28.88 -15.39 -20.01
CA PRO A 69 -29.28 -14.84 -21.30
C PRO A 69 -29.07 -13.32 -21.37
N THR A 70 -28.76 -12.86 -22.57
CA THR A 70 -28.64 -11.44 -22.95
C THR A 70 -29.88 -10.64 -22.55
N ALA A 71 -29.76 -9.79 -21.53
CA ALA A 71 -30.65 -8.65 -21.35
C ALA A 71 -30.19 -7.54 -22.30
N GLY A 72 -30.59 -7.67 -23.57
CA GLY A 72 -30.46 -6.66 -24.60
C GLY A 72 -31.40 -5.47 -24.33
N ALA A 73 -30.87 -4.29 -24.63
CA ALA A 73 -31.40 -2.97 -24.35
C ALA A 73 -32.64 -2.55 -25.17
N ARG A 74 -33.33 -1.55 -24.61
CA ARG A 74 -34.36 -0.64 -25.18
C ARG A 74 -35.80 -1.13 -25.22
#